data_AF-A0A815XIJ7-F1
#
_entry.id   AF-A0A815XIJ7-F1
#
_cell.length_a   1.000
_cell.length_b   1.000
_cell.length_c   1.000
_cell.angle_alpha   90.00
_cell.angle_beta   90.00
_cell.angle_gamma   90.00
#
_symmetry.space_group_name_H-M   'P 1'
#
loop_
_entity.id
_entity.type
_entity.pdbx_description
1 polymer ?
#
loop_
_entity_poly.entity_id
_entity_poly.type
_entity_poly.pdbx_seq_one_letter_code
_entity_poly.pdbx_strand_id
1 'polypeptide(L)'
;MEQQSISISKAGIVTTLQARCSVIAAANPVGGRYDPALTFMDNVDLSEPILTRFDILCTVRDIADPVQDELMARFVTESHMRHHPSATANDIQQNHVVPNIFNVDPIPQEIFKKYIIYAKRRIHPRMTSVDQ
;
A
#
# COMPACT_ATOMS: atom_id res chain seq x y z
N MET A 1 1.93 6.56 17.88
CA MET A 1 2.14 5.33 17.10
C MET A 1 3.12 4.44 17.85
N GLU A 2 4.25 4.99 18.33
CA GLU A 2 5.20 4.37 19.27
C GLU A 2 4.61 3.46 20.36
N GLN A 3 3.79 4.00 21.26
CA GLN A 3 3.36 3.26 22.45
C GLN A 3 2.26 2.24 22.17
N GLN A 4 1.57 2.36 21.03
CA GLN A 4 0.45 1.49 20.63
C GLN A 4 -0.62 1.30 21.71
N SER A 5 -0.89 2.34 22.52
CA SER A 5 -1.92 2.36 23.56
C SER A 5 -2.67 3.69 23.59
N ILE A 6 -3.93 3.66 24.01
CA ILE A 6 -4.78 4.84 24.17
C ILE A 6 -5.21 4.94 25.63
N SER A 7 -4.80 5.99 26.31
CA SER A 7 -5.23 6.29 27.69
C SER A 7 -6.42 7.23 27.67
N ILE A 8 -7.48 6.84 28.37
CA ILE A 8 -8.74 7.59 28.44
C ILE A 8 -9.01 7.91 29.91
N SER A 9 -9.26 9.18 30.19
CA SER A 9 -9.73 9.66 31.49
C SER A 9 -10.96 10.54 31.27
N LYS A 10 -12.14 9.93 31.27
CA LYS A 10 -13.41 10.61 30.99
C LYS A 10 -14.55 9.98 31.78
N ALA A 11 -15.48 10.80 32.27
CA ALA A 11 -16.65 10.37 33.05
C ALA A 11 -16.31 9.46 34.26
N GLY A 12 -15.20 9.75 34.95
CA GLY A 12 -14.73 8.97 36.10
C GLY A 12 -14.08 7.63 35.73
N ILE A 13 -14.00 7.28 34.44
CA ILE A 13 -13.32 6.08 33.97
C ILE A 13 -11.91 6.49 33.53
N VAL A 14 -10.92 5.96 34.26
CA VAL A 14 -9.50 6.06 33.91
C VAL A 14 -9.04 4.67 33.48
N THR A 15 -8.78 4.49 32.19
CA THR A 15 -8.37 3.19 31.64
C THR A 15 -7.41 3.36 30.46
N THR A 16 -6.64 2.32 30.17
CA THR A 16 -5.74 2.27 29.02
C THR A 16 -6.10 1.08 28.14
N LEU A 17 -6.33 1.35 26.86
CA LEU A 17 -6.68 0.35 25.85
C LEU A 17 -5.50 0.08 24.92
N GLN A 18 -5.36 -1.17 24.49
CA GLN A 18 -4.36 -1.56 23.50
C GLN A 18 -4.79 -1.14 22.10
N ALA A 19 -3.89 -0.51 21.35
CA ALA A 19 -4.09 -0.05 19.98
C ALA A 19 -2.95 -0.56 19.07
N ARG A 20 -2.56 -1.83 19.25
CA ARG A 20 -1.50 -2.49 18.46
C ARG A 20 -1.99 -2.78 17.05
N CYS A 21 -1.80 -1.82 16.15
CA CYS A 21 -2.10 -1.94 14.73
C CYS A 21 -1.03 -1.27 13.87
N SER A 22 -0.92 -1.73 12.62
CA SER A 22 -0.20 -1.01 11.57
C SER A 22 -1.12 0.04 10.98
N VAL A 23 -0.60 1.24 10.72
CA VAL A 23 -1.37 2.34 10.13
C VAL A 23 -0.93 2.52 8.69
N ILE A 24 -1.89 2.49 7.77
CA ILE A 24 -1.70 2.83 6.37
C ILE A 24 -2.49 4.10 6.12
N ALA A 25 -1.83 5.14 5.60
CA ALA A 25 -2.43 6.43 5.31
C ALA A 25 -2.21 6.78 3.83
N ALA A 26 -3.24 7.34 3.21
CA ALA A 26 -3.17 7.96 1.89
C ALA A 26 -3.61 9.42 2.05
N ALA A 27 -2.84 10.34 1.50
CA ALA A 27 -3.10 11.76 1.58
C ALA A 27 -2.82 12.41 0.23
N ASN A 28 -3.59 13.45 -0.10
CA ASN A 28 -3.33 14.30 -1.25
C ASN A 28 -2.48 15.49 -0.81
N PRO A 29 -1.59 16.01 -1.68
CA PRO A 29 -0.85 17.24 -1.39
C PRO A 29 -1.79 18.45 -1.31
N VAL A 30 -1.36 19.50 -0.59
CA VAL A 30 -2.19 20.68 -0.27
C VAL A 30 -2.71 21.37 -1.54
N GLY A 31 -1.88 21.47 -2.58
CA GLY A 31 -2.25 22.06 -3.87
C GLY A 31 -2.96 21.12 -4.85
N GLY A 32 -3.36 19.92 -4.41
CA GLY A 32 -3.98 18.88 -5.23
C GLY A 32 -3.02 18.11 -6.15
N ARG A 33 -1.89 18.72 -6.55
CA ARG A 33 -0.78 18.07 -7.25
C ARG A 33 0.51 18.21 -6.44
N TYR A 34 1.37 17.21 -6.56
CA TYR A 34 2.66 17.20 -5.87
C TYR A 34 3.66 18.08 -6.64
N ASP A 35 4.24 19.07 -5.98
CA ASP A 35 5.25 19.96 -6.55
C ASP A 35 6.66 19.47 -6.17
N PRO A 36 7.49 19.03 -7.14
CA PRO A 36 8.84 18.56 -6.85
C PRO A 36 9.83 19.68 -6.47
N ALA A 37 9.47 20.96 -6.66
CA ALA A 37 10.31 22.08 -6.25
C ALA A 37 10.21 22.37 -4.74
N LEU A 38 9.13 21.93 -4.10
CA LEU A 38 8.88 22.09 -2.67
C LEU A 38 9.39 20.89 -1.88
N THR A 39 9.67 21.09 -0.59
CA THR A 39 10.02 19.96 0.28
C THR A 39 8.80 19.05 0.50
N PHE A 40 9.02 17.83 0.99
CA PHE A 40 7.92 16.93 1.31
C PHE A 40 6.98 17.52 2.36
N MET A 41 7.51 18.22 3.37
CA MET A 41 6.71 18.85 4.43
C MET A 41 5.90 20.04 3.91
N ASP A 42 6.40 20.77 2.91
CA ASP A 42 5.64 21.87 2.31
C ASP A 42 4.51 21.35 1.38
N ASN A 43 4.71 20.18 0.77
CA ASN A 43 3.69 19.53 -0.06
C ASN A 43 2.54 18.94 0.75
N VAL A 44 2.81 18.54 1.99
CA VAL A 44 1.88 17.79 2.84
C VAL A 44 1.78 18.48 4.19
N ASP A 45 0.60 19.01 4.53
CA ASP A 45 0.32 19.69 5.81
C ASP A 45 0.28 18.70 7.00
N LEU A 46 1.42 18.08 7.28
CA LEU A 46 1.64 17.17 8.39
C LEU A 46 2.84 17.65 9.21
N SER A 47 2.67 17.65 10.52
CA SER A 47 3.74 18.02 11.43
C SER A 47 4.85 16.96 11.46
N GLU A 48 6.09 17.40 11.65
CA GLU A 48 7.29 16.54 11.74
C GLU A 48 7.15 15.37 12.73
N PRO A 49 6.51 15.50 13.93
CA PRO A 49 6.30 14.38 14.84
C PRO A 49 5.40 13.26 14.29
N ILE A 50 4.57 13.54 13.28
CA ILE A 50 3.77 12.52 12.61
C ILE A 50 4.60 11.83 11.54
N LEU A 51 5.35 12.59 10.75
CA LEU A 51 6.16 12.05 9.66
C LEU A 51 7.25 11.10 10.15
N THR A 52 7.91 11.47 11.24
CA THR A 52 8.95 10.64 11.90
C THR A 52 8.42 9.31 12.44
N ARG A 53 7.10 9.16 12.60
CA ARG A 53 6.46 7.92 13.08
C ARG A 53 6.06 6.96 11.97
N PHE A 54 6.18 7.37 10.71
CA PHE A 54 5.98 6.49 9.56
C PHE A 54 7.32 5.91 9.12
N ASP A 55 7.45 4.59 9.11
CA ASP A 55 8.67 3.91 8.67
C ASP A 55 8.90 4.04 7.16
N ILE A 56 7.82 4.17 6.38
CA ILE A 56 7.85 4.24 4.92
C ILE A 56 6.94 5.39 4.45
N LEU A 57 7.52 6.29 3.66
CA LEU A 57 6.80 7.37 2.98
C LEU A 57 6.90 7.15 1.46
N CYS A 58 5.76 7.00 0.79
CA CYS A 58 5.70 6.81 -0.66
C CYS A 58 5.02 8.01 -1.32
N THR A 59 5.71 8.67 -2.24
CA THR A 59 5.13 9.72 -3.09
C THR A 59 4.80 9.16 -4.46
N VAL A 60 3.54 9.27 -4.87
CA VAL A 60 3.09 8.89 -6.22
C VAL A 60 2.90 10.18 -7.01
N ARG A 61 3.68 10.31 -8.09
CA ARG A 61 3.62 11.48 -8.98
C ARG A 61 3.08 11.05 -10.33
N ASP A 62 2.14 11.84 -10.83
CA ASP A 62 1.62 11.72 -12.18
C ASP A 62 2.55 12.48 -13.15
N ILE A 63 3.40 11.74 -13.86
CA ILE A 63 4.33 12.28 -14.86
C ILE A 63 3.84 11.76 -16.21
N ALA A 64 3.42 12.67 -17.08
CA ALA A 64 2.96 12.31 -18.43
C ALA A 64 4.13 11.71 -19.23
N ASP A 65 4.01 10.43 -19.56
CA ASP A 65 4.94 9.71 -20.43
C ASP A 65 4.10 8.91 -21.42
N PRO A 66 4.11 9.25 -22.73
CA PRO A 66 3.24 8.63 -23.71
C PRO A 66 3.39 7.11 -23.77
N VAL A 67 4.59 6.58 -23.49
CA VAL A 67 4.84 5.13 -23.54
C VAL A 67 4.21 4.44 -22.33
N GLN A 68 4.37 4.99 -21.13
CA GLN A 68 3.77 4.41 -19.91
C GLN A 68 2.25 4.60 -19.90
N ASP A 69 1.77 5.75 -20.38
CA ASP A 69 0.35 6.06 -20.48
C ASP A 69 -0.36 5.12 -21.45
N GLU A 70 0.26 4.79 -22.59
CA GLU A 70 -0.26 3.78 -23.53
C GLU A 70 -0.34 2.39 -22.88
N LEU A 71 0.71 1.96 -22.19
CA LEU A 71 0.74 0.68 -21.48
C LEU A 71 -0.33 0.61 -20.39
N MET A 72 -0.48 1.68 -19.62
CA MET A 72 -1.50 1.78 -18.57
C MET A 72 -2.90 1.79 -19.15
N ALA A 73 -3.17 2.57 -20.21
CA ALA A 73 -4.46 2.61 -20.87
C ALA A 73 -4.87 1.25 -21.44
N ARG A 74 -3.93 0.53 -22.07
CA ARG A 74 -4.14 -0.84 -22.53
C ARG A 74 -4.48 -1.78 -21.37
N PHE A 75 -3.73 -1.72 -20.27
CA PHE A 75 -4.02 -2.52 -19.08
C PHE A 75 -5.42 -2.24 -18.50
N VAL A 76 -5.80 -0.96 -18.39
CA VAL A 76 -7.10 -0.54 -17.85
C VAL A 76 -8.25 -1.01 -18.74
N THR A 77 -8.15 -0.81 -20.05
CA THR A 77 -9.18 -1.25 -21.01
C THR A 77 -9.35 -2.77 -21.00
N GLU A 78 -8.25 -3.53 -21.02
CA GLU A 78 -8.29 -4.99 -20.89
C GLU A 78 -8.91 -5.43 -19.56
N SER A 79 -8.58 -4.76 -18.45
CA SER A 79 -9.15 -5.05 -17.13
C SER A 79 -10.66 -4.82 -17.11
N HIS A 80 -11.15 -3.71 -17.69
CA HIS A 80 -12.58 -3.44 -17.79
C HIS A 80 -13.32 -4.47 -18.63
N MET A 81 -12.73 -4.93 -19.74
CA MET A 81 -13.32 -6.00 -20.56
C MET A 81 -13.46 -7.31 -19.77
N ARG A 82 -12.45 -7.69 -18.98
CA ARG A 82 -12.46 -8.92 -18.17
C ARG A 82 -13.49 -8.89 -17.03
N HIS A 83 -13.70 -7.72 -16.42
CA HIS A 83 -14.63 -7.56 -15.30
C HIS A 83 -16.04 -7.16 -15.74
N HIS A 84 -16.30 -7.11 -17.05
CA HIS A 84 -17.63 -6.81 -17.57
C HIS A 84 -18.61 -7.95 -17.24
N PRO A 85 -19.83 -7.67 -16.75
CA PRO A 85 -20.78 -8.71 -16.34
C PRO A 85 -21.23 -9.63 -17.49
N SER A 86 -21.13 -9.16 -18.73
CA SER A 86 -21.43 -9.96 -19.95
C SER A 86 -20.21 -10.65 -20.55
N ALA A 87 -19.04 -10.57 -19.92
CA ALA A 87 -17.85 -11.24 -20.43
C ALA A 87 -18.02 -12.76 -20.39
N THR A 88 -17.64 -13.44 -21.47
CA THR A 88 -17.71 -14.91 -21.55
C THR A 88 -16.41 -15.53 -21.03
N ALA A 89 -16.46 -16.79 -20.58
CA ALA A 89 -15.28 -17.50 -20.07
C ALA A 89 -14.10 -17.55 -21.07
N ASN A 90 -14.38 -17.40 -22.37
CA ASN A 90 -13.37 -17.35 -23.42
C ASN A 90 -12.57 -16.03 -23.43
N ASP A 91 -13.18 -14.91 -23.01
CA ASP A 91 -12.54 -13.59 -22.93
C ASP A 91 -11.54 -13.50 -21.76
N ILE A 92 -11.72 -14.33 -20.74
CA ILE A 92 -10.93 -14.35 -19.50
C ILE A 92 -9.61 -15.11 -19.69
N GLN A 93 -9.57 -16.14 -20.55
CA GLN A 93 -8.41 -17.03 -20.70
C GLN A 93 -7.31 -16.49 -21.63
N GLN A 94 -7.61 -15.54 -22.52
CA GLN A 94 -6.65 -15.11 -23.56
C GLN A 94 -5.65 -14.02 -23.14
N ASN A 95 -5.87 -13.32 -22.02
CA ASN A 95 -5.11 -12.10 -21.73
C ASN A 95 -4.41 -12.15 -20.36
N HIS A 96 -3.46 -13.05 -20.14
CA HIS A 96 -2.53 -12.94 -19.00
C HIS A 96 -1.42 -11.92 -19.32
N VAL A 97 -1.78 -10.65 -19.53
CA VAL A 97 -0.83 -9.56 -19.80
C VAL A 97 -0.71 -8.66 -18.57
N VAL A 98 -0.28 -9.23 -17.44
CA VAL A 98 0.66 -8.45 -16.63
C VAL A 98 2.00 -8.82 -17.25
N PRO A 99 2.78 -7.90 -17.86
CA PRO A 99 4.10 -8.24 -18.30
C PRO A 99 4.81 -8.85 -17.09
N ASN A 100 5.13 -10.13 -17.17
CA ASN A 100 5.74 -10.84 -16.07
C ASN A 100 7.20 -10.39 -16.05
N ILE A 101 7.45 -9.17 -15.54
CA ILE A 101 8.75 -8.49 -15.56
C ILE A 101 9.83 -9.41 -14.95
N PHE A 102 9.43 -10.29 -14.03
CA PHE A 102 10.29 -11.21 -13.32
C PHE A 102 10.22 -12.67 -13.81
N ASN A 103 9.41 -13.00 -14.84
CA ASN A 103 9.15 -14.37 -15.29
C ASN A 103 8.73 -15.34 -14.15
N VAL A 104 8.03 -14.85 -13.14
CA VAL A 104 7.56 -15.68 -12.02
C VAL A 104 6.05 -15.78 -12.07
N ASP A 105 5.52 -17.00 -12.07
CA ASP A 105 4.08 -17.19 -12.04
C ASP A 105 3.49 -16.55 -10.76
N PRO A 106 2.47 -15.67 -10.90
CA PRO A 106 1.91 -15.00 -9.74
C PRO A 106 1.22 -16.01 -8.82
N ILE A 107 1.47 -15.89 -7.51
CA ILE A 107 0.84 -16.74 -6.50
C ILE A 107 -0.67 -16.47 -6.48
N PRO A 108 -1.54 -17.50 -6.50
CA PRO A 108 -2.97 -17.32 -6.38
C PRO A 108 -3.37 -16.57 -5.10
N GLN A 109 -4.32 -15.64 -5.22
CA GLN A 109 -4.75 -14.75 -4.14
C GLN A 109 -5.17 -15.50 -2.86
N GLU A 110 -5.84 -16.65 -3.02
CA GLU A 110 -6.30 -17.47 -1.89
C GLU A 110 -5.14 -18.12 -1.11
N ILE A 111 -4.09 -18.52 -1.80
CA ILE A 111 -2.88 -19.05 -1.16
C ILE A 111 -2.13 -17.91 -0.48
N PHE A 112 -2.01 -16.76 -1.15
CA PHE A 112 -1.30 -15.59 -0.61
C PHE A 112 -1.90 -15.07 0.70
N LYS A 113 -3.24 -14.98 0.79
CA LYS A 113 -3.95 -14.65 2.04
C LYS A 113 -3.60 -15.62 3.18
N LYS A 114 -3.65 -16.94 2.90
CA LYS A 114 -3.31 -17.97 3.89
C LYS A 114 -1.84 -17.89 4.31
N TYR A 115 -0.95 -17.60 3.37
CA TYR A 115 0.47 -17.41 3.62
C TYR A 115 0.74 -16.26 4.57
N ILE A 116 0.13 -15.09 4.36
CA ILE A 116 0.28 -13.92 5.25
C ILE A 116 -0.18 -14.26 6.68
N ILE A 117 -1.34 -14.92 6.81
CA ILE A 117 -1.87 -15.32 8.13
C ILE A 117 -0.93 -16.30 8.83
N TYR A 118 -0.42 -17.29 8.09
CA TYR A 118 0.53 -18.27 8.60
C TYR A 118 1.81 -17.58 9.10
N ALA A 119 2.43 -16.75 8.24
CA ALA A 119 3.67 -16.06 8.54
C ALA A 119 3.51 -15.18 9.80
N LYS A 120 2.45 -14.36 9.86
CA LYS A 120 2.19 -13.46 10.98
C LYS A 120 1.92 -14.17 12.31
N ARG A 121 1.37 -15.40 12.29
CA ARG A 121 1.02 -16.14 13.52
C ARG A 121 2.14 -17.05 14.01
N ARG A 122 2.94 -17.63 13.11
CA ARG A 122 3.88 -18.70 13.46
C ARG A 122 5.35 -18.30 13.38
N ILE A 123 5.70 -17.36 12.51
CA ILE A 123 7.09 -16.99 12.26
C ILE A 123 7.44 -15.71 13.01
N HIS A 124 8.48 -15.77 13.84
CA HIS A 124 9.04 -14.64 14.57
C HIS A 124 10.54 -14.60 14.29
N PRO A 125 10.97 -13.98 13.18
CA PRO A 125 12.38 -13.93 12.78
C PRO A 125 13.22 -13.32 13.89
N ARG A 126 14.44 -13.82 14.05
CA ARG A 126 15.43 -13.27 14.99
C ARG A 126 16.63 -12.76 14.19
N MET A 127 17.08 -11.57 14.53
CA MET A 127 18.30 -11.01 13.96
C MET A 127 19.50 -11.76 14.54
N THR A 128 20.35 -12.30 13.67
CA THR A 128 21.69 -12.76 14.04
C THR A 128 22.66 -11.58 13.92
N SER A 129 23.64 -11.53 14.82
CA SER A 129 24.59 -10.42 14.96
C SER A 129 25.69 -10.43 13.87
N VAL A 130 25.30 -10.50 12.60
CA VAL A 130 26.23 -10.59 11.46
C VAL A 130 26.65 -9.21 10.95
N ASP A 131 25.89 -8.15 11.27
CA ASP A 131 26.10 -6.78 10.77
C ASP A 131 26.70 -5.81 11.82
N GLN A 132 27.59 -6.28 12.70
CA GLN A 132 28.44 -5.41 13.55
C GLN A 132 29.89 -5.43 13.11
#